data_AF-A0A955ZSD9-F1
#
_entry.id   AF-A0A955ZSD9-F1
#
_cell.length_a   1.000
_cell.length_b   1.000
_cell.length_c   1.000
_cell.angle_alpha   90.00
_cell.angle_beta   90.00
_cell.angle_gamma   90.00
#
_symmetry.space_group_name_H-M   'P 1'
#
loop_
_entity.id
_entity.type
_entity.pdbx_description
1 polymer ?
#
loop_
_entity_poly.entity_id
_entity_poly.type
_entity_poly.pdbx_seq_one_letter_code
_entity_poly.pdbx_strand_id
1 'polypeptide(L)'
;MTEATPRNDRNAVPGRIGTHRMEHGLRGRSLAGRVPTRRGLAAALLLLLAQAPAAWAGIHTWDVVEVFSNADGTIQYVELLDRGTTGGETGIGNGSLSSGTRSISWSNGPVAPPTNGKSYLVATAAFAALPGAPTPDVIIPPASVPFFDVNGDTISFGAFDTLTFGAVPTNGVDALFEATNNGGTTIVANTPRNYAGVQGSVDASPPPVPSGSAGMMALLLALLAGTGLVVLRSGRKGRVTG
;
A
#
# COMPACT_ATOMS: atom_id res chain seq x y z
N MET A 1 31.89 35.10 -5.50
CA MET A 1 30.51 35.48 -5.84
C MET A 1 29.68 35.09 -4.62
N THR A 2 29.68 35.85 -3.52
CA THR A 2 29.11 37.22 -3.36
C THR A 2 27.68 37.20 -3.93
N GLU A 3 26.58 37.39 -3.20
CA GLU A 3 26.30 38.41 -2.18
C GLU A 3 24.84 38.25 -1.65
N ALA A 4 24.60 38.72 -0.42
CA ALA A 4 23.39 39.37 0.11
C ALA A 4 22.00 38.66 0.18
N THR A 5 21.58 38.37 1.42
CA THR A 5 20.28 38.85 1.99
C THR A 5 20.45 40.35 2.34
N PRO A 6 19.43 41.21 2.60
CA PRO A 6 17.99 40.99 2.81
C PRO A 6 17.07 42.07 2.17
N ARG A 7 15.74 42.01 2.37
CA ARG A 7 14.91 43.24 2.51
C ARG A 7 13.57 43.01 3.19
N ASN A 8 13.33 43.89 4.16
CA ASN A 8 12.19 44.03 5.05
C ASN A 8 11.56 45.38 4.68
N ASP A 9 10.42 45.37 4.01
CA ASP A 9 9.72 46.60 3.65
C ASP A 9 8.38 46.68 4.40
N ARG A 10 8.46 47.48 5.46
CA ARG A 10 7.36 48.16 6.12
C ARG A 10 6.64 49.04 5.11
N ASN A 11 5.32 48.90 4.97
CA ASN A 11 4.48 49.95 4.41
C ASN A 11 3.42 50.36 5.43
N ALA A 12 3.70 51.49 6.06
CA ALA A 12 2.73 52.34 6.73
C ALA A 12 2.03 53.20 5.68
N VAL A 13 0.70 53.35 5.78
CA VAL A 13 -0.06 54.40 5.10
C VAL A 13 -0.82 55.22 6.16
N PRO A 14 -0.77 56.56 6.11
CA PRO A 14 -1.30 57.45 7.15
C PRO A 14 -2.70 58.03 6.83
N GLY A 15 -3.50 58.21 7.88
CA GLY A 15 -4.24 59.45 8.21
C GLY A 15 -5.44 59.94 7.37
N ARG A 16 -6.63 59.97 8.00
CA ARG A 16 -7.58 61.12 8.05
C ARG A 16 -8.79 60.75 8.93
N ILE A 17 -8.88 61.24 10.17
CA ILE A 17 -9.50 62.52 10.64
C ILE A 17 -10.92 62.75 10.09
N GLY A 18 -11.90 62.48 10.95
CA GLY A 18 -13.30 62.88 10.83
C GLY A 18 -13.97 62.84 12.20
N THR A 19 -13.99 63.99 12.87
CA THR A 19 -14.53 64.27 14.20
C THR A 19 -16.05 64.31 14.23
N HIS A 20 -16.71 63.63 15.18
CA HIS A 20 -17.99 64.05 15.77
C HIS A 20 -18.14 63.33 17.13
N ARG A 21 -17.91 63.99 18.26
CA ARG A 21 -18.82 64.90 19.00
C ARG A 21 -19.87 64.12 19.82
N MET A 22 -19.87 64.47 21.10
CA MET A 22 -20.87 64.18 22.15
C MET A 22 -20.89 62.74 22.66
N GLU A 23 -21.13 62.40 23.92
CA GLU A 23 -21.29 63.06 25.22
C GLU A 23 -21.53 61.85 26.16
N HIS A 24 -21.23 62.01 27.44
CA HIS A 24 -21.89 61.31 28.55
C HIS A 24 -21.66 59.80 28.79
N GLY A 25 -21.12 59.52 29.98
CA GLY A 25 -21.59 58.38 30.78
C GLY A 25 -20.55 57.33 31.15
N LEU A 26 -19.49 57.72 31.87
CA LEU A 26 -18.71 56.76 32.67
C LEU A 26 -19.56 56.28 33.85
N ARG A 27 -20.43 55.31 33.60
CA ARG A 27 -20.98 54.43 34.64
C ARG A 27 -20.07 53.22 34.75
N GLY A 28 -19.28 53.19 35.81
CA GLY A 28 -18.52 52.02 36.22
C GLY A 28 -19.45 50.80 36.30
N ARG A 29 -19.23 49.84 35.41
CA ARG A 29 -19.74 48.49 35.56
C ARG A 29 -18.55 47.62 35.90
N SER A 30 -18.49 47.30 37.18
CA SER A 30 -17.69 46.22 37.75
C SER A 30 -17.70 45.02 36.79
N LEU A 31 -16.52 44.69 36.25
CA LEU A 31 -16.25 43.38 35.65
C LEU A 31 -16.20 42.38 36.80
N ALA A 32 -17.36 42.08 37.38
CA ALA A 32 -17.55 40.89 38.16
C ALA A 32 -17.29 39.72 37.21
N GLY A 33 -16.09 39.14 37.32
CA GLY A 33 -15.71 37.92 36.63
C GLY A 33 -16.81 36.90 36.88
N ARG A 34 -17.62 36.64 35.86
CA ARG A 34 -18.57 35.54 35.88
C ARG A 34 -17.72 34.28 35.86
N VAL A 35 -17.44 33.76 37.05
CA VAL A 35 -17.01 32.37 37.22
C VAL A 35 -18.03 31.53 36.44
N PRO A 36 -17.61 30.79 35.40
CA PRO A 36 -18.52 29.96 34.65
C PRO A 36 -19.27 29.07 35.63
N THR A 37 -20.59 29.17 35.63
CA THR A 37 -21.44 28.36 36.51
C THR A 37 -21.16 26.90 36.21
N ARG A 38 -21.24 26.02 37.23
CA ARG A 38 -20.97 24.57 37.14
C ARG A 38 -21.67 23.86 35.96
N ARG A 39 -22.74 24.46 35.42
CA ARG A 39 -23.47 23.99 34.23
C ARG A 39 -22.73 24.25 32.90
N GLY A 40 -21.96 25.32 32.79
CA GLY A 40 -21.16 25.63 31.58
C GLY A 40 -19.95 24.70 31.42
N LEU A 41 -19.34 24.28 32.53
CA LEU A 41 -18.24 23.32 32.53
C LEU A 41 -18.70 21.90 32.12
N ALA A 42 -19.90 21.48 32.52
CA ALA A 42 -20.45 20.17 32.13
C ALA A 42 -20.78 20.09 30.63
N ALA A 43 -21.32 21.15 30.04
CA ALA A 43 -21.62 21.21 28.61
C ALA A 43 -20.36 21.22 27.73
N ALA A 44 -19.30 21.92 28.17
CA ALA A 44 -18.01 21.92 27.48
C ALA A 44 -17.32 20.54 27.52
N LEU A 45 -17.43 19.81 28.64
CA LEU A 45 -16.87 18.46 28.77
C LEU A 45 -17.63 17.43 27.92
N LEU A 46 -18.95 17.54 27.81
CA LEU A 46 -19.78 16.70 26.94
C LEU A 46 -19.49 16.93 25.45
N LEU A 47 -19.22 18.16 25.02
CA LEU A 47 -18.78 18.44 23.64
C LEU A 47 -17.37 17.90 23.34
N LEU A 48 -16.46 17.89 24.33
CA LEU A 48 -15.11 17.32 24.17
C LEU A 48 -15.15 15.78 24.09
N LEU A 49 -16.02 15.12 24.86
CA LEU A 49 -16.20 13.66 24.84
C LEU A 49 -16.93 13.16 23.58
N ALA A 50 -17.75 14.00 22.95
CA ALA A 50 -18.41 13.68 21.69
C ALA A 50 -17.47 13.68 20.46
N GLN A 51 -16.24 14.17 20.62
CA GLN A 51 -15.19 14.13 19.59
C GLN A 51 -14.10 13.09 19.90
N ALA A 52 -14.34 12.15 20.81
CA ALA A 52 -13.41 11.03 20.97
C ALA A 52 -13.29 10.31 19.62
N PRO A 53 -12.10 10.25 19.00
CA PRO A 53 -11.91 9.42 17.82
C PRO A 53 -12.32 8.00 18.22
N ALA A 54 -13.04 7.31 17.34
CA ALA A 54 -13.31 5.89 17.54
C ALA A 54 -11.95 5.21 17.75
N ALA A 55 -11.66 4.79 18.98
CA ALA A 55 -10.49 4.00 19.25
C ALA A 55 -10.64 2.73 18.40
N TRP A 56 -9.74 2.53 17.43
CA TRP A 56 -9.69 1.33 16.60
C TRP A 56 -9.25 0.16 17.47
N ALA A 57 -10.16 -0.35 18.29
CA ALA A 57 -9.99 -1.54 19.08
C ALA A 57 -10.56 -2.69 18.26
N GLY A 58 -9.69 -3.54 17.73
CA GLY A 58 -10.11 -4.74 17.01
C GLY A 58 -9.22 -5.13 15.82
N ILE A 59 -7.92 -4.87 15.86
CA ILE A 59 -6.97 -5.34 14.84
C ILE A 59 -5.70 -6.02 15.42
N HIS A 60 -5.64 -6.26 16.73
CA HIS A 60 -4.41 -6.62 17.45
C HIS A 60 -3.95 -8.06 17.20
N THR A 61 -4.86 -8.93 16.78
CA THR A 61 -4.61 -10.37 16.62
C THR A 61 -4.45 -10.78 15.16
N TRP A 62 -4.44 -9.81 14.26
CA TRP A 62 -4.28 -10.02 12.83
C TRP A 62 -2.80 -10.01 12.48
N ASP A 63 -2.33 -11.12 11.95
CA ASP A 63 -0.93 -11.31 11.58
C ASP A 63 -0.80 -11.50 10.07
N VAL A 64 0.31 -11.07 9.48
CA VAL A 64 0.69 -11.36 8.09
C VAL A 64 1.14 -12.81 8.00
N VAL A 65 0.39 -13.65 7.29
CA VAL A 65 0.63 -15.09 7.26
C VAL A 65 1.04 -15.63 5.89
N GLU A 66 0.72 -14.93 4.81
CA GLU A 66 1.07 -15.39 3.48
C GLU A 66 1.42 -14.21 2.57
N VAL A 67 2.55 -14.33 1.85
CA VAL A 67 2.99 -13.34 0.86
C VAL A 67 3.34 -14.05 -0.45
N PHE A 68 2.86 -13.50 -1.55
CA PHE A 68 3.02 -14.08 -2.88
C PHE A 68 3.33 -13.02 -3.91
N SER A 69 4.20 -13.35 -4.84
CA SER A 69 4.47 -12.51 -6.01
C SER A 69 4.72 -13.35 -7.26
N ASN A 70 4.29 -12.87 -8.42
CA ASN A 70 4.87 -13.32 -9.67
C ASN A 70 6.28 -12.71 -9.88
N ALA A 71 6.96 -13.14 -10.95
CA ALA A 71 8.37 -12.79 -11.20
C ALA A 71 8.66 -11.29 -11.37
N ASP A 72 7.70 -10.49 -11.84
CA ASP A 72 7.89 -9.05 -12.05
C ASP A 72 7.23 -8.17 -10.99
N GLY A 73 6.58 -8.76 -9.98
CA GLY A 73 5.92 -8.04 -8.89
C GLY A 73 4.58 -7.40 -9.24
N THR A 74 4.06 -7.61 -10.46
CA THR A 74 2.78 -7.00 -10.87
C THR A 74 1.56 -7.73 -10.30
N ILE A 75 1.72 -9.01 -9.97
CA ILE A 75 0.71 -9.85 -9.32
C ILE A 75 1.23 -10.16 -7.92
N GLN A 76 0.60 -9.56 -6.90
CA GLN A 76 0.97 -9.74 -5.50
C GLN A 76 -0.26 -9.88 -4.63
N TYR A 77 -0.14 -10.63 -3.53
CA TYR A 77 -1.06 -10.54 -2.41
C TYR A 77 -0.34 -10.69 -1.06
N VAL A 78 -1.05 -10.22 -0.03
CA VAL A 78 -0.74 -10.37 1.39
C VAL A 78 -2.00 -10.90 2.05
N GLU A 79 -1.90 -12.02 2.75
CA GLU A 79 -2.98 -12.55 3.59
C GLU A 79 -2.71 -12.22 5.05
N LEU A 80 -3.72 -11.63 5.69
CA LEU A 80 -3.76 -11.45 7.14
C LEU A 80 -4.64 -12.54 7.75
N LEU A 81 -4.28 -13.08 8.91
CA LEU A 81 -5.07 -14.06 9.66
C LEU A 81 -5.29 -13.59 11.09
N ASP A 82 -6.53 -13.64 11.56
CA ASP A 82 -6.84 -13.46 12.97
C ASP A 82 -6.45 -14.72 13.76
N ARG A 83 -5.31 -14.67 14.47
CA ARG A 83 -4.86 -15.74 15.38
C ARG A 83 -5.41 -15.61 16.80
N GLY A 84 -6.30 -14.65 17.04
CA GLY A 84 -6.97 -14.43 18.32
C GLY A 84 -7.97 -15.53 18.66
N THR A 85 -8.34 -15.63 19.94
CA THR A 85 -9.23 -16.70 20.44
C THR A 85 -10.68 -16.26 20.63
N THR A 86 -10.96 -14.95 20.62
CA THR A 86 -12.27 -14.39 21.00
C THR A 86 -13.13 -13.96 19.81
N GLY A 87 -12.51 -13.71 18.64
CA GLY A 87 -13.21 -13.31 17.43
C GLY A 87 -13.85 -11.91 17.48
N GLY A 88 -13.36 -11.03 18.35
CA GLY A 88 -13.85 -9.66 18.52
C GLY A 88 -13.11 -8.61 17.68
N GLU A 89 -12.17 -9.02 16.84
CA GLU A 89 -11.19 -8.13 16.20
C GLU A 89 -11.74 -7.66 14.85
N THR A 90 -12.86 -6.95 14.95
CA THR A 90 -13.71 -6.51 13.83
C THR A 90 -13.18 -5.27 13.12
N GLY A 91 -12.12 -4.66 13.64
CA GLY A 91 -11.54 -3.42 13.11
C GLY A 91 -10.76 -3.59 11.81
N ILE A 92 -10.49 -4.82 11.35
CA ILE A 92 -9.60 -5.13 10.21
C ILE A 92 -10.00 -4.43 8.90
N GLY A 93 -11.29 -4.10 8.74
CA GLY A 93 -11.74 -3.32 7.60
C GLY A 93 -11.30 -1.85 7.63
N ASN A 94 -10.62 -1.38 8.67
CA ASN A 94 -9.96 -0.08 8.74
C ASN A 94 -8.49 -0.27 9.12
N GLY A 95 -7.67 -0.68 8.16
CA GLY A 95 -6.28 -1.07 8.39
C GLY A 95 -5.30 -0.37 7.46
N SER A 96 -4.03 -0.68 7.66
CA SER A 96 -2.95 -0.24 6.79
C SER A 96 -1.83 -1.25 6.73
N LEU A 97 -1.24 -1.41 5.55
CA LEU A 97 0.01 -2.15 5.34
C LEU A 97 1.09 -1.17 4.90
N SER A 98 2.32 -1.46 5.29
CA SER A 98 3.50 -0.76 4.76
C SER A 98 4.60 -1.75 4.40
N SER A 99 5.37 -1.41 3.37
CA SER A 99 6.52 -2.16 2.86
C SER A 99 7.55 -1.17 2.34
N GLY A 100 8.71 -1.07 2.99
CA GLY A 100 9.70 -0.03 2.72
C GLY A 100 9.10 1.39 2.75
N THR A 101 9.14 2.09 1.61
CA THR A 101 8.58 3.46 1.47
C THR A 101 7.11 3.48 1.01
N ARG A 102 6.49 2.32 0.81
CA ARG A 102 5.12 2.20 0.32
C ARG A 102 4.19 1.94 1.50
N SER A 103 3.05 2.62 1.49
CA SER A 103 2.01 2.44 2.50
C SER A 103 0.65 2.53 1.82
N ILE A 104 -0.24 1.63 2.21
CA ILE A 104 -1.63 1.61 1.78
C ILE A 104 -2.51 1.58 3.03
N SER A 105 -3.63 2.28 2.98
CA SER A 105 -4.63 2.30 4.03
C SER A 105 -6.01 2.14 3.43
N TRP A 106 -6.91 1.48 4.14
CA TRP A 106 -8.30 1.27 3.72
C TRP A 106 -9.27 1.59 4.84
N SER A 107 -10.54 1.82 4.48
CA SER A 107 -11.62 2.18 5.39
C SER A 107 -12.96 1.63 4.89
N ASN A 108 -13.08 0.31 4.96
CA ASN A 108 -14.26 -0.47 4.59
C ASN A 108 -15.28 -0.60 5.74
N GLY A 109 -14.97 -0.08 6.94
CA GLY A 109 -15.78 -0.24 8.15
C GLY A 109 -15.51 -1.57 8.88
N PRO A 110 -16.16 -1.79 10.04
CA PRO A 110 -15.96 -3.01 10.81
C PRO A 110 -16.49 -4.25 10.07
N VAL A 111 -15.77 -5.37 10.18
CA VAL A 111 -16.19 -6.66 9.64
C VAL A 111 -17.13 -7.40 10.60
N ALA A 112 -17.89 -8.36 10.07
CA ALA A 112 -18.85 -9.13 10.88
C ALA A 112 -18.14 -10.20 11.73
N PRO A 113 -18.31 -10.24 13.06
CA PRO A 113 -17.75 -11.29 13.91
C PRO A 113 -18.47 -12.65 13.69
N PRO A 114 -17.89 -13.79 14.13
CA PRO A 114 -16.60 -13.90 14.79
C PRO A 114 -15.43 -13.83 13.81
N THR A 115 -14.34 -13.17 14.21
CA THR A 115 -13.15 -12.97 13.38
C THR A 115 -12.08 -14.06 13.53
N ASN A 116 -12.09 -14.82 14.63
CA ASN A 116 -11.03 -15.78 14.95
C ASN A 116 -10.88 -16.84 13.84
N GLY A 117 -9.66 -17.03 13.35
CA GLY A 117 -9.34 -17.93 12.25
C GLY A 117 -9.87 -17.49 10.88
N LYS A 118 -10.31 -16.23 10.73
CA LYS A 118 -10.64 -15.65 9.42
C LYS A 118 -9.41 -14.99 8.82
N SER A 119 -9.37 -15.06 7.49
CA SER A 119 -8.37 -14.39 6.67
C SER A 119 -8.88 -13.04 6.18
N TYR A 120 -7.97 -12.15 5.79
CA TYR A 120 -8.28 -10.89 5.12
C TYR A 120 -7.27 -10.67 4.00
N LEU A 121 -7.75 -10.63 2.76
CA LEU A 121 -6.92 -10.69 1.57
C LEU A 121 -6.70 -9.30 0.98
N VAL A 122 -5.44 -8.87 0.91
CA VAL A 122 -5.02 -7.62 0.28
C VAL A 122 -4.20 -7.95 -0.95
N ALA A 123 -4.68 -7.63 -2.16
CA ALA A 123 -4.04 -8.09 -3.39
C ALA A 123 -4.09 -7.08 -4.53
N THR A 124 -3.25 -7.24 -5.55
CA THR A 124 -3.30 -6.40 -6.75
C THR A 124 -4.54 -6.72 -7.60
N ALA A 125 -4.97 -5.74 -8.40
CA ALA A 125 -6.06 -5.97 -9.37
C ALA A 125 -5.72 -7.07 -10.39
N ALA A 126 -4.44 -7.23 -10.74
CA ALA A 126 -3.98 -8.29 -11.63
C ALA A 126 -4.13 -9.68 -11.01
N PHE A 127 -3.91 -9.83 -9.69
CA PHE A 127 -4.22 -11.06 -8.96
C PHE A 127 -5.72 -11.38 -9.04
N ALA A 128 -6.59 -10.40 -8.77
CA ALA A 128 -8.04 -10.60 -8.77
C ALA A 128 -8.61 -11.04 -10.14
N ALA A 129 -7.85 -10.80 -11.22
CA ALA A 129 -8.23 -11.20 -12.58
C ALA A 129 -7.83 -12.65 -12.92
N LEU A 130 -7.03 -13.32 -12.08
CA LEU A 130 -6.59 -14.68 -12.34
C LEU A 130 -7.74 -15.69 -12.14
N PRO A 131 -7.83 -16.73 -12.99
CA PRO A 131 -8.71 -17.85 -12.73
C PRO A 131 -8.39 -18.49 -11.36
N GLY A 132 -9.43 -18.73 -10.55
CA GLY A 132 -9.28 -19.34 -9.23
C GLY A 132 -8.90 -18.37 -8.10
N ALA A 133 -8.64 -17.10 -8.40
CA ALA A 133 -8.38 -16.08 -7.37
C ALA A 133 -9.65 -15.76 -6.57
N PRO A 134 -9.64 -15.82 -5.24
CA PRO A 134 -10.70 -15.22 -4.43
C PRO A 134 -10.72 -13.71 -4.65
N THR A 135 -11.91 -13.12 -4.59
CA THR A 135 -12.06 -11.65 -4.58
C THR A 135 -11.32 -11.08 -3.37
N PRO A 136 -10.33 -10.18 -3.55
CA PRO A 136 -9.64 -9.55 -2.44
C PRO A 136 -10.57 -8.67 -1.61
N ASP A 137 -10.33 -8.61 -0.30
CA ASP A 137 -11.02 -7.70 0.60
C ASP A 137 -10.54 -6.25 0.39
N VAL A 138 -9.29 -6.07 -0.04
CA VAL A 138 -8.71 -4.78 -0.43
C VAL A 138 -7.88 -4.94 -1.70
N ILE A 139 -8.07 -4.01 -2.65
CA ILE A 139 -7.25 -3.90 -3.86
C ILE A 139 -6.07 -2.96 -3.61
N ILE A 140 -4.85 -3.43 -3.85
CA ILE A 140 -3.64 -2.61 -3.84
C ILE A 140 -3.74 -1.58 -4.99
N PRO A 141 -3.61 -0.27 -4.70
CA PRO A 141 -3.67 0.76 -5.72
C PRO A 141 -2.57 0.58 -6.79
N PRO A 142 -2.85 0.84 -8.08
CA PRO A 142 -1.85 0.68 -9.15
C PRO A 142 -0.54 1.45 -8.92
N ALA A 143 -0.61 2.62 -8.27
CA ALA A 143 0.56 3.44 -7.94
C ALA A 143 1.48 2.81 -6.86
N SER A 144 1.00 1.76 -6.19
CA SER A 144 1.72 1.01 -5.16
C SER A 144 2.07 -0.40 -5.64
N VAL A 145 2.05 -0.67 -6.95
CA VAL A 145 2.47 -1.96 -7.54
C VAL A 145 3.87 -1.81 -8.17
N PRO A 146 4.85 -2.66 -7.83
CA PRO A 146 4.82 -3.68 -6.78
C PRO A 146 4.69 -3.05 -5.38
N PHE A 147 3.99 -3.72 -4.48
CA PHE A 147 3.79 -3.27 -3.10
C PHE A 147 5.00 -3.61 -2.23
N PHE A 148 5.52 -4.83 -2.36
CA PHE A 148 6.74 -5.28 -1.69
C PHE A 148 7.78 -5.77 -2.70
N ASP A 149 9.07 -5.79 -2.31
CA ASP A 149 10.16 -6.31 -3.16
C ASP A 149 10.19 -7.84 -3.21
N VAL A 150 10.26 -8.40 -4.42
CA VAL A 150 10.31 -9.85 -4.66
C VAL A 150 11.58 -10.50 -4.12
N ASN A 151 12.66 -9.74 -3.94
CA ASN A 151 13.94 -10.22 -3.42
C ASN A 151 14.00 -10.25 -1.88
N GLY A 152 12.94 -9.78 -1.21
CA GLY A 152 12.82 -9.73 0.24
C GLY A 152 12.45 -8.33 0.72
N ASP A 153 11.58 -8.27 1.70
CA ASP A 153 11.05 -7.03 2.25
C ASP A 153 10.60 -7.22 3.71
N THR A 154 10.07 -6.16 4.31
CA THR A 154 9.38 -6.20 5.59
C THR A 154 8.00 -5.59 5.44
N ILE A 155 6.98 -6.41 5.63
CA ILE A 155 5.59 -5.96 5.65
C ILE A 155 5.19 -5.70 7.11
N SER A 156 4.74 -4.49 7.39
CA SER A 156 4.17 -4.12 8.70
C SER A 156 2.67 -3.88 8.57
N PHE A 157 1.90 -4.57 9.41
CA PHE A 157 0.47 -4.35 9.59
C PHE A 157 0.22 -3.46 10.82
N GLY A 158 0.03 -2.17 10.55
CA GLY A 158 -0.07 -1.16 11.60
C GLY A 158 1.12 -1.21 12.56
N ALA A 159 0.84 -1.20 13.86
CA ALA A 159 1.84 -1.34 14.92
C ALA A 159 1.81 -2.72 15.61
N PHE A 160 1.08 -3.68 15.03
CA PHE A 160 0.69 -4.92 15.72
C PHE A 160 1.51 -6.11 15.25
N ASP A 161 1.69 -6.24 13.94
CA ASP A 161 2.45 -7.34 13.36
C ASP A 161 3.43 -6.85 12.30
N THR A 162 4.53 -7.60 12.14
CA THR A 162 5.55 -7.36 11.12
C THR A 162 6.19 -8.67 10.70
N LEU A 163 6.17 -8.92 9.38
CA LEU A 163 6.82 -10.05 8.76
C LEU A 163 7.99 -9.57 7.89
N THR A 164 9.21 -9.93 8.29
CA THR A 164 10.42 -9.78 7.46
C THR A 164 10.71 -11.08 6.74
N PHE A 165 10.95 -11.03 5.43
CA PHE A 165 11.21 -12.21 4.61
C PHE A 165 12.31 -11.98 3.57
N GLY A 166 12.94 -13.07 3.14
CA GLY A 166 13.89 -13.09 2.02
C GLY A 166 13.16 -13.16 0.67
N ALA A 167 13.83 -13.63 -0.39
CA ALA A 167 13.19 -13.72 -1.70
C ALA A 167 11.90 -14.56 -1.68
N VAL A 168 10.83 -14.01 -2.26
CA VAL A 168 9.54 -14.68 -2.42
C VAL A 168 9.63 -15.62 -3.64
N PRO A 169 9.01 -16.81 -3.63
CA PRO A 169 8.95 -17.64 -4.82
C PRO A 169 8.35 -16.87 -6.01
N THR A 170 9.05 -16.90 -7.15
CA THR A 170 8.63 -16.19 -8.37
C THR A 170 8.11 -17.13 -9.46
N ASN A 171 7.82 -18.38 -9.12
CA ASN A 171 7.32 -19.39 -10.05
C ASN A 171 5.83 -19.22 -10.38
N GLY A 172 5.14 -18.28 -9.73
CA GLY A 172 3.75 -17.94 -9.97
C GLY A 172 2.74 -18.90 -9.34
N VAL A 173 3.18 -19.91 -8.58
CA VAL A 173 2.31 -20.90 -7.94
C VAL A 173 2.62 -21.14 -6.46
N ASP A 174 3.80 -20.77 -5.99
CA ASP A 174 4.16 -20.89 -4.58
C ASP A 174 4.21 -19.53 -3.88
N ALA A 175 3.98 -19.55 -2.57
CA ALA A 175 4.01 -18.39 -1.68
C ALA A 175 4.96 -18.67 -0.50
N LEU A 176 5.32 -17.61 0.23
CA LEU A 176 5.87 -17.76 1.57
C LEU A 176 4.73 -17.76 2.57
N PHE A 177 4.72 -18.74 3.46
CA PHE A 177 3.75 -18.85 4.54
C PHE A 177 4.45 -18.81 5.90
N GLU A 178 3.91 -18.00 6.81
CA GLU A 178 4.31 -17.91 8.19
C GLU A 178 3.34 -18.70 9.07
N ALA A 179 3.79 -19.82 9.64
CA ALA A 179 2.92 -20.71 10.40
C ALA A 179 2.80 -20.33 11.88
N THR A 180 3.81 -19.66 12.44
CA THR A 180 4.08 -19.66 13.89
C THR A 180 4.10 -18.29 14.56
N ASN A 181 3.85 -17.19 13.84
CA ASN A 181 3.98 -15.82 14.37
C ASN A 181 5.35 -15.58 15.04
N ASN A 182 6.42 -15.94 14.34
CA ASN A 182 7.80 -15.80 14.84
C ASN A 182 8.77 -15.29 13.77
N GLY A 183 8.25 -14.81 12.64
CA GLY A 183 9.02 -14.34 11.49
C GLY A 183 9.60 -15.45 10.61
N GLY A 184 9.43 -16.73 10.96
CA GLY A 184 9.88 -17.86 10.15
C GLY A 184 8.91 -18.17 9.02
N THR A 185 9.40 -18.17 7.77
CA THR A 185 8.60 -18.51 6.60
C THR A 185 9.01 -19.86 5.98
N THR A 186 8.03 -20.53 5.39
CA THR A 186 8.21 -21.74 4.57
C THR A 186 7.58 -21.55 3.20
N ILE A 187 8.14 -22.21 2.18
CA ILE A 187 7.55 -22.22 0.84
C ILE A 187 6.41 -23.23 0.82
N VAL A 188 5.23 -22.79 0.39
CA VAL A 188 4.02 -23.61 0.20
C VAL A 188 3.34 -23.25 -1.11
N ALA A 189 2.46 -24.11 -1.62
CA ALA A 189 1.57 -23.72 -2.71
C ALA A 189 0.66 -22.57 -2.24
N ASN A 190 0.39 -21.61 -3.12
CA ASN A 190 -0.41 -20.44 -2.76
C ASN A 190 -1.85 -20.87 -2.37
N THR A 191 -2.32 -20.37 -1.22
CA THR A 191 -3.64 -20.69 -0.65
C THR A 191 -4.47 -19.46 -0.25
N PRO A 192 -4.52 -18.39 -1.08
CA PRO A 192 -5.14 -17.13 -0.71
C PRO A 192 -6.58 -17.34 -0.25
N ARG A 193 -6.97 -16.64 0.81
CA ARG A 193 -8.31 -16.69 1.39
C ARG A 193 -8.80 -15.31 1.81
N ASN A 194 -10.02 -14.97 1.42
CA ASN A 194 -10.67 -13.71 1.81
C ASN A 194 -11.52 -13.85 3.09
N TYR A 195 -12.05 -12.75 3.59
CA TYR A 195 -12.87 -12.71 4.81
C TYR A 195 -14.17 -13.51 4.73
N ALA A 196 -14.75 -13.59 3.52
CA ALA A 196 -15.90 -14.44 3.24
C ALA A 196 -15.58 -15.95 3.34
N GLY A 197 -14.29 -16.30 3.49
CA GLY A 197 -13.81 -17.67 3.64
C GLY A 197 -13.60 -18.39 2.31
N VAL A 198 -13.73 -17.70 1.18
CA VAL A 198 -13.42 -18.23 -0.15
C VAL A 198 -11.91 -18.39 -0.24
N GLN A 199 -11.47 -19.64 -0.39
CA GLN A 199 -10.08 -20.00 -0.63
C GLN A 199 -9.90 -20.41 -2.09
N GLY A 200 -8.76 -20.07 -2.65
CA GLY A 200 -8.38 -20.46 -4.01
C GLY A 200 -6.93 -20.85 -4.11
N SER A 201 -6.51 -21.06 -5.36
CA SER A 201 -5.12 -21.16 -5.76
C SER A 201 -5.02 -20.55 -7.16
N VAL A 202 -3.93 -19.82 -7.41
CA VAL A 202 -3.70 -19.07 -8.64
C VAL A 202 -2.47 -19.60 -9.37
N ASP A 203 -2.45 -19.42 -10.68
CA ASP A 203 -1.25 -19.59 -11.51
C ASP A 203 -0.95 -18.26 -12.20
N ALA A 204 0.12 -17.61 -11.74
CA ALA A 204 0.64 -16.36 -12.28
C ALA A 204 1.93 -16.59 -13.09
N SER A 205 2.21 -17.83 -13.50
CA SER A 205 3.32 -18.12 -14.38
C SER A 205 3.13 -17.41 -15.72
N PRO A 206 4.21 -16.95 -16.37
CA PRO A 206 4.11 -16.38 -17.71
C PRO A 206 3.41 -17.37 -18.63
N PRO A 207 2.52 -16.92 -19.54
CA PRO A 207 1.92 -17.82 -20.51
C PRO A 207 3.03 -18.55 -21.25
N PRO A 208 2.86 -19.86 -21.54
CA PRO A 208 3.84 -20.61 -22.29
C PRO A 208 4.19 -19.83 -23.55
N VAL A 209 5.47 -19.49 -23.74
CA VAL A 209 5.90 -18.96 -25.02
C VAL A 209 5.51 -20.00 -26.06
N PRO A 210 4.73 -19.65 -27.10
CA PRO A 210 4.44 -20.59 -28.15
C PRO A 210 5.78 -21.07 -28.67
N SER A 211 6.06 -22.36 -28.51
CA SER A 211 7.26 -22.96 -29.09
C SER A 211 7.23 -22.55 -30.55
N GLY A 212 8.13 -21.64 -30.95
CA GLY A 212 8.23 -21.25 -32.35
C GLY A 212 8.31 -22.56 -33.11
N SER A 213 7.35 -22.79 -34.02
CA SER A 213 7.33 -24.05 -34.77
C SER A 213 8.73 -24.29 -35.31
N ALA A 214 9.16 -25.55 -35.48
CA ALA A 214 10.48 -25.83 -36.03
C ALA A 214 10.79 -25.01 -37.30
N GLY A 215 9.74 -24.63 -38.06
CA GLY A 215 9.79 -23.67 -39.16
C GLY A 215 10.25 -22.25 -38.78
N MET A 216 9.79 -21.64 -37.69
CA MET A 216 10.27 -20.33 -37.23
C MET A 216 11.72 -20.37 -36.74
N MET A 217 12.13 -21.42 -36.02
CA MET A 217 13.55 -21.58 -35.64
C MET A 217 14.44 -21.79 -36.86
N ALA A 218 14.00 -22.59 -37.84
CA ALA A 218 14.72 -22.78 -39.10
C ALA A 218 14.81 -21.47 -39.91
N LEU A 219 13.75 -20.65 -39.91
CA LEU A 219 13.77 -19.34 -40.60
C LEU A 219 14.75 -18.36 -39.93
N LEU A 220 14.74 -18.30 -38.59
CA LEU A 220 15.67 -17.45 -37.81
C LEU A 220 17.13 -17.88 -38.01
N LEU A 221 17.41 -19.19 -38.02
CA LEU A 221 18.74 -19.73 -38.31
C LEU A 221 19.16 -19.47 -39.77
N ALA A 222 18.24 -19.59 -40.72
CA ALA A 222 18.51 -19.31 -42.14
C ALA A 222 18.76 -17.82 -42.41
N LEU A 223 18.07 -16.91 -41.71
CA LEU A 223 18.30 -15.47 -41.79
C LEU A 223 19.65 -15.05 -41.18
N LEU A 224 20.07 -15.67 -40.07
CA LEU A 224 21.41 -15.47 -39.51
C LEU A 224 22.52 -16.03 -40.42
N ALA A 225 22.30 -17.20 -41.03
CA ALA A 225 23.25 -17.77 -41.99
C ALA A 225 23.33 -16.96 -43.31
N GLY A 226 22.20 -16.43 -43.78
CA GLY A 226 22.11 -15.61 -44.99
C GLY A 226 22.83 -14.27 -44.88
N THR A 227 22.75 -13.61 -43.72
CA THR A 227 23.48 -12.36 -43.46
C THR A 227 25.00 -12.57 -43.36
N GLY A 228 25.45 -13.67 -42.75
CA GLY A 228 26.87 -14.04 -42.73
C GLY A 228 27.47 -14.30 -44.13
N LEU A 229 26.70 -14.91 -45.04
CA LEU A 229 27.16 -15.19 -46.41
C LEU A 229 27.25 -13.92 -47.27
N VAL A 230 26.40 -12.92 -47.03
CA VAL A 230 26.41 -11.64 -47.75
C VAL A 230 27.62 -10.78 -47.35
N VAL A 231 28.03 -10.81 -46.08
CA VAL A 231 29.21 -10.07 -45.59
C VAL A 231 30.53 -10.68 -46.10
N LEU A 232 30.61 -11.99 -46.29
CA LEU A 232 31.81 -12.64 -46.84
C LEU A 232 32.01 -12.42 -48.34
N ARG A 233 30.93 -12.14 -49.09
CA ARG A 233 31.00 -11.98 -50.55
C ARG A 233 31.32 -10.55 -51.00
N SER A 234 31.02 -9.53 -50.19
CA SER A 234 31.34 -8.13 -50.47
C SER A 234 32.81 -7.77 -50.20
N GLY A 235 33.51 -8.51 -49.35
CA GLY A 235 34.92 -8.27 -49.03
C GLY A 235 35.95 -8.67 -50.10
N ARG A 236 35.57 -9.43 -51.13
CA ARG A 236 36.52 -9.99 -52.11
C ARG A 236 36.66 -9.21 -53.43
N LYS A 237 35.90 -8.12 -53.61
CA LYS A 237 35.94 -7.31 -54.85
C LYS A 237 36.78 -6.02 -54.78
N GLY A 238 37.51 -5.79 -53.68
CA GLY A 238 38.22 -4.54 -53.45
C GLY A 238 39.74 -4.50 -53.71
N ARG A 239 40.40 -5.57 -54.18
CA ARG A 239 41.84 -5.52 -54.47
C ARG A 239 42.12 -5.47 -55.97
N VAL A 240 42.04 -4.25 -56.47
CA VAL A 240 42.38 -3.82 -57.83
C VAL A 240 43.90 -3.74 -58.00
N THR A 241 44.29 -3.99 -59.24
CA THR A 241 45.57 -3.79 -59.93
C THR A 241 46.52 -2.74 -59.38
N GLY A 242 47.82 -3.08 -59.44
CA GLY A 242 48.99 -2.20 -59.35
C GLY A 242 50.22 -3.03 -59.61
#